data_AF-A0A0M0J4I5-F1
#
_entry.id   AF-A0A0M0J4I5-F1
#
_cell.length_a   1.000
_cell.length_b   1.000
_cell.length_c   1.000
_cell.angle_alpha   90.00
_cell.angle_beta   90.00
_cell.angle_gamma   90.00
#
_symmetry.space_group_name_H-M   'P 1'
#
loop_
_entity.id
_entity.type
_entity.pdbx_description
1 polymer ?
#
loop_
_entity_poly.entity_id
_entity_poly.type
_entity_poly.pdbx_seq_one_letter_code
_entity_poly.pdbx_strand_id
1 'polypeptide(L)'
;MYSRITTVRPANKDEVDHLSTCNRHELGVALYFQSNNMFHAMFHAPPAWQHLLEHVRQVADHVFIPLVGYVAGRAWVKPPEWKAHAWEFSLRALTAKATEEIARDLGKLLSATCTCFGRVEGSTGYFSLASRQRSATLPVLHGWRSSALEHARAAVRLAAVTLRQNSVTHASLRALFIKRISGSRVIVNQVEVDDALRLLPMVQIVIMETLTLCEQILLASSAQTLIGVHGQALSHMVFLPPSPTHTAFVEILPKISTTVIRNKQHYMLLAELEQWQAIYLDWTFTTGTKHLIVHAQVNRSDTNCKPFVRRKAGGGLLRCNVTVPIGKFVRQVRSAVHHVCEDGELSGCVQALRQEGAR
;
A
#
# COMPACT_ATOMS: atom_id res chain seq x y z
N MET A 1 2.68 26.83 6.13
CA MET A 1 3.16 26.54 7.49
C MET A 1 3.81 25.16 7.45
N TYR A 2 5.10 25.06 7.74
CA TYR A 2 5.83 23.80 7.77
C TYR A 2 5.94 23.34 9.21
N SER A 3 5.63 22.08 9.51
CA SER A 3 5.94 21.47 10.80
C SER A 3 7.23 20.68 10.64
N ARG A 4 8.31 21.19 11.23
CA ARG A 4 9.58 20.48 11.38
C ARG A 4 9.38 19.44 12.48
N ILE A 5 9.34 18.16 12.12
CA ILE A 5 9.02 17.06 13.06
C ILE A 5 10.27 16.58 13.80
N THR A 6 11.40 16.48 13.09
CA THR A 6 12.69 16.07 13.67
C THR A 6 13.82 16.82 12.98
N THR A 7 14.92 17.04 13.68
CA THR A 7 16.22 17.36 13.05
C THR A 7 17.29 16.46 13.60
N VAL A 8 17.95 15.80 12.67
CA VAL A 8 19.19 15.09 12.94
C VAL A 8 20.33 16.07 12.65
N ARG A 9 21.14 16.38 13.66
CA ARG A 9 22.33 17.22 13.55
C ARG A 9 23.40 16.76 14.54
N PRO A 10 24.67 17.08 14.31
CA PRO A 10 25.69 16.95 15.35
C PRO A 10 25.33 17.76 16.60
N ALA A 11 25.78 17.30 17.76
CA ALA A 11 25.69 18.06 19.00
C ALA A 11 26.54 19.34 18.90
N ASN A 12 26.02 20.46 19.41
CA ASN A 12 26.81 21.69 19.56
C ASN A 12 27.70 21.56 20.82
N LYS A 13 28.86 22.25 20.84
CA LYS A 13 29.77 22.30 22.00
C LYS A 13 29.06 22.76 23.27
N ASP A 14 28.13 23.69 23.15
CA ASP A 14 27.36 24.25 24.27
C ASP A 14 26.29 23.29 24.82
N GLU A 15 26.01 22.20 24.10
CA GLU A 15 25.02 21.20 24.50
C GLU A 15 25.66 20.00 25.19
N VAL A 16 27.00 19.88 25.14
CA VAL A 16 27.77 18.71 25.63
C VAL A 16 27.45 18.40 27.09
N ASP A 17 27.30 19.44 27.93
CA ASP A 17 26.98 19.29 29.35
C ASP A 17 25.56 18.75 29.57
N HIS A 18 24.64 19.04 28.65
CA HIS A 18 23.24 18.60 28.70
C HIS A 18 23.01 17.24 28.02
N LEU A 19 23.96 16.75 27.20
CA LEU A 19 23.89 15.43 26.57
C LEU A 19 23.80 14.28 27.58
N SER A 20 24.27 14.49 28.81
CA SER A 20 24.17 13.53 29.91
C SER A 20 22.72 13.23 30.33
N THR A 21 21.80 14.17 30.06
CA THR A 21 20.37 14.07 30.42
C THR A 21 19.49 13.57 29.28
N CYS A 22 20.06 13.40 28.08
CA CYS A 22 19.33 12.93 26.91
C CYS A 22 19.15 11.41 26.93
N ASN A 23 18.04 10.94 26.36
CA ASN A 23 17.90 9.52 26.04
C ASN A 23 19.01 9.13 25.07
N ARG A 24 19.72 8.04 25.35
CA ARG A 24 20.84 7.59 24.53
C ARG A 24 20.52 6.26 23.90
N HIS A 25 20.78 6.17 22.60
CA HIS A 25 20.69 4.94 21.84
C HIS A 25 21.95 4.73 21.00
N GLU A 26 22.27 3.49 20.70
CA GLU A 26 23.42 3.18 19.85
C GLU A 26 23.17 3.61 18.40
N LEU A 27 22.00 3.29 17.85
CA LEU A 27 21.67 3.50 16.44
C LEU A 27 20.35 4.23 16.23
N GLY A 28 20.39 5.33 15.50
CA GLY A 28 19.22 5.95 14.87
C GLY A 28 19.04 5.44 13.45
N VAL A 29 17.83 5.00 13.09
CA VAL A 29 17.52 4.48 11.74
C VAL A 29 16.51 5.41 11.07
N ALA A 30 17.00 6.30 10.21
CA ALA A 30 16.21 7.33 9.57
C ALA A 30 15.52 6.82 8.30
N LEU A 31 14.19 6.84 8.30
CA LEU A 31 13.35 6.22 7.28
C LEU A 31 12.26 7.17 6.78
N TYR A 32 11.93 7.06 5.50
CA TYR A 32 10.89 7.88 4.90
C TYR A 32 9.49 7.44 5.34
N PHE A 33 8.82 8.28 6.13
CA PHE A 33 7.48 8.01 6.64
C PHE A 33 6.42 8.69 5.77
N GLN A 34 5.43 7.89 5.34
CA GLN A 34 4.27 8.36 4.59
C GLN A 34 3.02 8.21 5.44
N SER A 35 2.24 9.30 5.53
CA SER A 35 1.03 9.32 6.37
C SER A 35 -0.24 8.94 5.62
N ASN A 36 -0.23 8.93 4.28
CA ASN A 36 -1.47 8.81 3.51
C ASN A 36 -1.40 7.95 2.26
N ASN A 37 -0.24 7.38 1.91
CA ASN A 37 -0.12 6.61 0.67
C ASN A 37 1.01 5.56 0.68
N MET A 38 0.66 4.28 0.87
CA MET A 38 1.57 3.14 0.78
C MET A 38 2.26 3.03 -0.58
N PHE A 39 1.60 3.46 -1.66
CA PHE A 39 2.20 3.45 -3.00
C PHE A 39 3.46 4.32 -3.07
N HIS A 40 3.49 5.48 -2.40
CA HIS A 40 4.68 6.31 -2.34
C HIS A 40 5.74 5.75 -1.39
N ALA A 41 5.32 5.15 -0.28
CA ALA A 41 6.22 4.47 0.65
C ALA A 41 6.99 3.35 -0.07
N MET A 42 6.32 2.67 -1.00
CA MET A 42 6.90 1.60 -1.80
C MET A 42 8.15 2.04 -2.55
N PHE A 43 8.23 3.23 -3.15
CA PHE A 43 9.47 3.62 -3.85
C PHE A 43 10.71 3.80 -2.96
N HIS A 44 10.53 3.89 -1.64
CA HIS A 44 11.59 4.14 -0.68
C HIS A 44 11.82 2.98 0.29
N ALA A 45 10.81 2.16 0.58
CA ALA A 45 10.91 1.09 1.57
C ALA A 45 11.87 -0.06 1.16
N PRO A 46 11.84 -0.62 -0.07
CA PRO A 46 12.79 -1.63 -0.51
C PRO A 46 14.26 -1.19 -0.52
N PRO A 47 14.65 -0.03 -1.09
CA PRO A 47 16.06 0.40 -1.02
C PRO A 47 16.49 0.76 0.41
N ALA A 48 15.58 1.27 1.24
CA ALA A 48 15.88 1.49 2.65
C ALA A 48 16.15 0.17 3.38
N TRP A 49 15.32 -0.85 3.15
CA TRP A 49 15.55 -2.19 3.67
C TRP A 49 16.88 -2.78 3.22
N GLN A 50 17.18 -2.72 1.93
CA GLN A 50 18.42 -3.25 1.38
C GLN A 50 19.66 -2.62 2.04
N HIS A 51 19.60 -1.32 2.32
CA HIS A 51 20.71 -0.59 2.92
C HIS A 51 20.80 -0.80 4.44
N LEU A 52 19.67 -0.83 5.15
CA LEU A 52 19.63 -0.70 6.61
C LEU A 52 19.46 -2.02 7.35
N LEU A 53 19.07 -3.11 6.67
CA LEU A 53 18.75 -4.39 7.31
C LEU A 53 19.89 -4.92 8.18
N GLU A 54 21.13 -4.86 7.69
CA GLU A 54 22.27 -5.40 8.44
C GLU A 54 22.58 -4.57 9.68
N HIS A 55 22.50 -3.23 9.58
CA HIS A 55 22.66 -2.34 10.73
C HIS A 55 21.61 -2.62 11.82
N VAL A 56 20.35 -2.79 11.42
CA VAL A 56 19.24 -3.08 12.34
C VAL A 56 19.40 -4.45 13.01
N ARG A 57 19.95 -5.45 12.31
CA ARG A 57 20.19 -6.79 12.86
C ARG A 57 21.34 -6.82 13.87
N GLN A 58 22.37 -6.01 13.67
CA GLN A 58 23.55 -5.98 14.52
C GLN A 58 23.35 -5.17 15.80
N VAL A 59 22.47 -4.16 15.77
CA VAL A 59 22.26 -3.24 16.89
C VAL A 59 20.87 -3.45 17.49
N ALA A 60 20.80 -4.10 18.65
CA ALA A 60 19.54 -4.33 19.36
C ALA A 60 18.90 -3.01 19.84
N ASP A 61 19.72 -2.05 20.29
CA ASP A 61 19.29 -0.74 20.75
C ASP A 61 19.20 0.28 19.60
N HIS A 62 18.35 -0.03 18.61
CA HIS A 62 18.05 0.86 17.50
C HIS A 62 16.69 1.54 17.67
N VAL A 63 16.59 2.80 17.21
CA VAL A 63 15.34 3.56 17.19
C VAL A 63 15.07 4.05 15.78
N PHE A 64 13.84 3.85 15.31
CA PHE A 64 13.40 4.36 14.01
C PHE A 64 13.06 5.84 14.09
N ILE A 65 13.71 6.64 13.22
CA ILE A 65 13.54 8.09 13.15
C ILE A 65 12.68 8.43 11.92
N PRO A 66 11.52 9.07 12.09
CA PRO A 66 10.66 9.44 10.97
C PRO A 66 11.26 10.61 10.17
N LEU A 67 11.66 10.35 8.93
CA LEU A 67 11.91 11.37 7.92
C LEU A 67 10.61 11.63 7.17
N VAL A 68 9.94 12.73 7.48
CA VAL A 68 8.64 13.05 6.87
C VAL A 68 8.84 13.91 5.63
N GLY A 69 8.38 13.40 4.48
CA GLY A 69 8.42 14.15 3.23
C GLY A 69 7.60 15.44 3.29
N TYR A 70 8.00 16.44 2.48
CA TYR A 70 7.34 17.76 2.37
C TYR A 70 5.80 17.71 2.29
N VAL A 71 5.26 16.73 1.55
CA VAL A 71 3.80 16.57 1.36
C VAL A 71 3.14 15.93 2.58
N ALA A 72 3.81 14.96 3.21
CA ALA A 72 3.31 14.31 4.42
C ALA A 72 3.32 15.29 5.61
N GLY A 73 4.36 16.12 5.77
CA GLY A 73 4.50 17.07 6.88
C GLY A 73 3.41 18.14 6.95
N ARG A 74 2.67 18.40 5.85
CA ARG A 74 1.48 19.29 5.87
C ARG A 74 0.28 18.69 6.60
N ALA A 75 0.24 17.37 6.80
CA ALA A 75 -0.82 16.68 7.54
C ALA A 75 -0.50 16.50 9.04
N TRP A 76 0.73 16.82 9.47
CA TRP A 76 1.19 16.69 10.86
C TRP A 76 0.96 17.96 11.69
N VAL A 77 -0.03 18.77 11.31
CA VAL A 77 -0.44 19.98 12.07
C VAL A 77 -1.28 19.59 13.31
N LYS A 78 -1.70 18.33 13.37
CA LYS A 78 -2.23 17.64 14.56
C LYS A 78 -1.43 16.33 14.73
N PRO A 79 -1.27 15.79 15.95
CA PRO A 79 -0.75 14.43 16.13
C PRO A 79 -1.49 13.51 15.15
N PRO A 80 -0.80 12.64 14.39
CA PRO A 80 -1.49 11.74 13.48
C PRO A 80 -2.56 11.01 14.28
N GLU A 81 -3.83 11.11 13.88
CA GLU A 81 -4.84 10.19 14.39
C GLU A 81 -4.36 8.80 13.96
N TRP A 82 -3.86 8.04 14.94
CA TRP A 82 -2.98 6.87 14.85
C TRP A 82 -3.51 5.69 14.00
N LYS A 83 -4.63 5.87 13.31
CA LYS A 83 -5.32 4.88 12.48
C LYS A 83 -4.71 4.71 11.08
N ALA A 84 -3.85 5.62 10.62
CA ALA A 84 -3.18 5.48 9.33
C ALA A 84 -1.81 4.80 9.49
N HIS A 85 -1.80 3.46 9.60
CA HIS A 85 -0.62 2.60 9.69
C HIS A 85 0.29 2.61 8.45
N ALA A 86 0.13 3.56 7.52
CA ALA A 86 0.91 3.64 6.27
C ALA A 86 2.42 3.83 6.52
N TRP A 87 2.81 4.36 7.69
CA TRP A 87 4.21 4.48 8.10
C TRP A 87 4.84 3.13 8.42
N GLU A 88 4.06 2.16 8.92
CA GLU A 88 4.55 0.80 9.19
C GLU A 88 5.05 0.13 7.91
N PHE A 89 4.51 0.51 6.76
CA PHE A 89 4.92 -0.01 5.46
C PHE A 89 6.43 0.19 5.24
N SER A 90 6.95 1.34 5.64
CA SER A 90 8.37 1.68 5.50
C SER A 90 9.27 0.88 6.44
N LEU A 91 8.72 0.38 7.55
CA LEU A 91 9.47 -0.26 8.64
C LEU A 91 9.30 -1.77 8.66
N ARG A 92 8.22 -2.31 8.09
CA ARG A 92 7.80 -3.69 8.34
C ARG A 92 8.84 -4.70 7.92
N ALA A 93 9.62 -4.44 6.87
CA ALA A 93 10.73 -5.30 6.47
C ALA A 93 11.96 -5.22 7.40
N LEU A 94 12.00 -4.27 8.33
CA LEU A 94 13.11 -4.07 9.27
C LEU A 94 12.77 -4.50 10.70
N THR A 95 11.49 -4.69 11.05
CA THR A 95 11.11 -5.04 12.43
C THR A 95 9.89 -5.93 12.55
N ALA A 96 9.97 -6.91 13.45
CA ALA A 96 8.88 -7.78 13.88
C ALA A 96 8.04 -7.19 15.04
N LYS A 97 8.38 -6.00 15.54
CA LYS A 97 7.65 -5.34 16.63
C LYS A 97 6.16 -5.20 16.31
N ALA A 98 5.33 -5.31 17.34
CA ALA A 98 3.90 -5.07 17.23
C ALA A 98 3.62 -3.60 16.88
N THR A 99 2.51 -3.33 16.21
CA THR A 99 2.08 -1.97 15.82
C THR A 99 2.07 -1.00 17.00
N GLU A 100 1.52 -1.43 18.14
CA GLU A 100 1.40 -0.64 19.38
C GLU A 100 2.77 -0.35 19.99
N GLU A 101 3.72 -1.27 19.82
CA GLU A 101 5.09 -1.11 20.29
C GLU A 101 5.83 -0.06 19.46
N ILE A 102 5.76 -0.15 18.13
CA ILE A 102 6.39 0.84 17.26
C ILE A 102 5.77 2.22 17.50
N ALA A 103 4.45 2.28 17.65
CA ALA A 103 3.70 3.49 17.98
C ALA A 103 4.18 4.13 19.29
N ARG A 104 4.32 3.32 20.35
CA ARG A 104 4.81 3.77 21.66
C ARG A 104 6.26 4.25 21.59
N ASP A 105 7.14 3.54 20.89
CA ASP A 105 8.54 3.93 20.72
C ASP A 105 8.67 5.26 19.98
N LEU A 106 7.88 5.45 18.93
CA LEU A 106 7.79 6.72 18.22
C LEU A 106 7.25 7.85 19.11
N GLY A 107 6.23 7.57 19.93
CA GLY A 107 5.69 8.53 20.90
C GLY A 107 6.74 8.96 21.92
N LYS A 108 7.54 8.02 22.46
CA LYS A 108 8.67 8.31 23.35
C LYS A 108 9.73 9.17 22.66
N LEU A 109 10.11 8.82 21.43
CA LEU A 109 11.09 9.61 20.65
C LEU A 109 10.63 11.05 20.43
N LEU A 110 9.36 11.25 20.02
CA LEU A 110 8.82 12.56 19.68
C LEU A 110 8.48 13.43 20.89
N SER A 111 8.31 12.82 22.07
CA SER A 111 8.03 13.54 23.33
C SER A 111 9.28 13.77 24.19
N ALA A 112 10.41 13.14 23.86
CA ALA A 112 11.65 13.33 24.58
C ALA A 112 12.17 14.77 24.42
N THR A 113 12.64 15.36 25.52
CA THR A 113 13.34 16.66 25.50
C THR A 113 14.56 16.61 24.59
N CYS A 114 15.30 15.51 24.63
CA CYS A 114 16.38 15.23 23.70
C CYS A 114 16.67 13.72 23.61
N THR A 115 17.12 13.29 22.44
CA THR A 115 17.59 11.93 22.16
C THR A 115 18.90 11.99 21.38
N CYS A 116 19.91 11.27 21.83
CA CYS A 116 21.23 11.18 21.23
C CYS A 116 21.46 9.77 20.68
N PHE A 117 22.15 9.71 19.54
CA PHE A 117 22.50 8.47 18.88
C PHE A 117 24.02 8.38 18.76
N GLY A 118 24.59 7.19 19.00
CA GLY A 118 26.00 6.93 18.70
C GLY A 118 26.30 7.14 17.21
N ARG A 119 25.37 6.70 16.35
CA ARG A 119 25.32 7.02 14.92
C ARG A 119 23.90 7.04 14.38
N VAL A 120 23.71 7.69 13.24
CA VAL A 120 22.44 7.68 12.51
C VAL A 120 22.68 7.16 11.09
N GLU A 121 22.02 6.08 10.74
CA GLU A 121 22.03 5.51 9.39
C GLU A 121 20.67 5.81 8.73
N GLY A 122 20.66 6.07 7.44
CA GLY A 122 19.42 6.36 6.72
C GLY A 122 19.57 6.15 5.23
N SER A 123 18.43 6.05 4.53
CA SER A 123 18.43 5.91 3.08
C SER A 123 17.48 6.93 2.47
N THR A 124 18.00 7.72 1.52
CA THR A 124 17.20 8.51 0.57
C THR A 124 17.00 7.76 -0.75
N GLY A 125 17.34 6.46 -0.76
CA GLY A 125 17.22 5.61 -1.93
C GLY A 125 15.81 5.70 -2.52
N TYR A 126 15.77 5.79 -3.84
CA TYR A 126 14.54 5.72 -4.62
C TYR A 126 14.74 4.60 -5.62
N PHE A 127 13.78 3.69 -5.68
CA PHE A 127 13.79 2.63 -6.67
C PHE A 127 12.77 2.97 -7.76
N SER A 128 13.17 2.89 -9.02
CA SER A 128 12.27 2.99 -10.17
C SER A 128 11.89 1.61 -10.66
N LEU A 129 10.69 1.49 -11.20
CA LEU A 129 10.19 0.26 -11.83
C LEU A 129 10.21 0.29 -13.34
N ALA A 130 10.89 1.32 -13.89
CA ALA A 130 11.10 1.41 -15.32
C ALA A 130 11.66 0.07 -15.84
N SER A 131 11.00 -0.47 -16.86
CA SER A 131 11.30 -1.79 -17.45
C SER A 131 12.79 -2.09 -17.68
N ARG A 132 13.61 -1.06 -17.95
CA ARG A 132 15.07 -1.16 -18.18
C ARG A 132 15.89 -1.49 -16.92
N GLN A 133 15.31 -1.40 -15.72
CA GLN A 133 16.01 -1.68 -14.45
C GLN A 133 15.49 -2.96 -13.76
N ARG A 134 14.60 -3.72 -14.41
CA ARG A 134 13.92 -4.89 -13.83
C ARG A 134 14.87 -5.88 -13.15
N SER A 135 15.99 -6.23 -13.77
CA SER A 135 16.95 -7.23 -13.25
C SER A 135 17.62 -6.81 -11.94
N ALA A 136 17.84 -5.50 -11.74
CA ALA A 136 18.39 -4.96 -10.50
C ALA A 136 17.30 -4.75 -9.43
N THR A 137 16.09 -4.37 -9.87
CA THR A 137 15.01 -3.97 -8.97
C THR A 137 14.25 -5.17 -8.36
N LEU A 138 14.03 -6.22 -9.14
CA LEU A 138 13.18 -7.34 -8.73
C LEU A 138 13.73 -8.12 -7.52
N PRO A 139 15.04 -8.43 -7.41
CA PRO A 139 15.59 -9.08 -6.22
C PRO A 139 15.39 -8.25 -4.94
N VAL A 140 15.59 -6.93 -5.02
CA VAL A 140 15.40 -6.01 -3.89
C VAL A 140 13.94 -6.00 -3.44
N LEU A 141 13.01 -5.91 -4.39
CA LEU A 141 11.58 -5.94 -4.12
C LEU A 141 11.14 -7.26 -3.48
N HIS A 142 11.61 -8.41 -4.00
CA HIS A 142 11.30 -9.72 -3.44
C HIS A 142 11.91 -9.94 -2.06
N GLY A 143 13.14 -9.50 -1.84
CA GLY A 143 13.79 -9.57 -0.53
C GLY A 143 13.04 -8.75 0.52
N TRP A 144 12.75 -7.48 0.20
CA TRP A 144 11.95 -6.60 1.05
C TRP A 144 10.58 -7.21 1.37
N ARG A 145 9.86 -7.70 0.35
CA ARG A 145 8.55 -8.34 0.50
C ARG A 145 8.63 -9.55 1.43
N SER A 146 9.63 -10.40 1.23
CA SER A 146 9.80 -11.64 2.02
C SER A 146 10.04 -11.32 3.49
N SER A 147 10.91 -10.34 3.76
CA SER A 147 11.18 -9.88 5.12
C SER A 147 9.96 -9.19 5.76
N ALA A 148 9.23 -8.36 5.00
CA ALA A 148 7.99 -7.76 5.48
C ALA A 148 6.92 -8.81 5.84
N LEU A 149 6.79 -9.88 5.05
CA LEU A 149 5.87 -10.98 5.34
C LEU A 149 6.28 -11.76 6.57
N GLU A 150 7.56 -12.07 6.72
CA GLU A 150 8.09 -12.74 7.91
C GLU A 150 7.79 -11.95 9.19
N HIS A 151 8.11 -10.66 9.17
CA HIS A 151 7.86 -9.78 10.30
C HIS A 151 6.37 -9.54 10.56
N ALA A 152 5.53 -9.46 9.51
CA ALA A 152 4.08 -9.37 9.68
C ALA A 152 3.51 -10.64 10.33
N ARG A 153 3.99 -11.82 9.95
CA ARG A 153 3.62 -13.09 10.60
C ARG A 153 4.06 -13.12 12.06
N ALA A 154 5.28 -12.67 12.36
CA ALA A 154 5.78 -12.60 13.73
C ALA A 154 4.92 -11.65 14.60
N ALA A 155 4.65 -10.44 14.11
CA ALA A 155 3.82 -9.45 14.80
C ALA A 155 2.39 -9.96 15.05
N VAL A 156 1.77 -10.59 14.04
CA VAL A 156 0.41 -11.14 14.18
C VAL A 156 0.39 -12.37 15.08
N ARG A 157 1.40 -13.25 15.05
CA ARG A 157 1.48 -14.39 15.99
C ARG A 157 1.57 -13.92 17.44
N LEU A 158 2.38 -12.90 17.71
CA LEU A 158 2.48 -12.28 19.04
C LEU A 158 1.13 -11.70 19.48
N ALA A 159 0.38 -11.09 18.57
CA ALA A 159 -0.97 -10.60 18.82
C ALA A 159 -2.01 -11.73 18.98
N ALA A 160 -1.95 -12.78 18.17
CA ALA A 160 -2.90 -13.90 18.14
C ALA A 160 -2.73 -14.89 19.31
N VAL A 161 -1.55 -14.97 19.94
CA VAL A 161 -1.38 -15.62 21.25
C VAL A 161 -2.29 -14.94 22.32
N THR A 162 -2.73 -13.70 22.08
CA THR A 162 -3.60 -12.93 22.97
C THR A 162 -5.09 -13.02 22.57
N LEU A 163 -5.43 -13.38 21.33
CA LEU A 163 -6.80 -13.46 20.83
C LEU A 163 -6.98 -14.68 19.92
N ARG A 164 -7.48 -15.78 20.48
CA ARG A 164 -8.00 -16.91 19.69
C ARG A 164 -9.30 -16.48 19.04
N GLN A 165 -9.35 -16.29 17.72
CA GLN A 165 -10.60 -16.43 16.97
C GLN A 165 -10.41 -16.74 15.48
N ASN A 166 -11.12 -17.78 15.07
CA ASN A 166 -11.67 -18.10 13.74
C ASN A 166 -10.69 -18.24 12.57
N SER A 167 -10.16 -19.46 12.45
CA SER A 167 -9.55 -20.00 11.24
C SER A 167 -10.57 -20.07 10.10
N VAL A 168 -10.44 -19.16 9.14
CA VAL A 168 -10.98 -19.36 7.78
C VAL A 168 -9.98 -20.26 7.05
N THR A 169 -10.43 -21.42 6.58
CA THR A 169 -9.63 -22.32 5.76
C THR A 169 -9.28 -21.65 4.43
N HIS A 170 -8.01 -21.29 4.24
CA HIS A 170 -7.45 -20.53 3.11
C HIS A 170 -7.46 -21.22 1.73
N ALA A 171 -8.05 -22.41 1.60
CA ALA A 171 -7.86 -23.26 0.42
C ALA A 171 -8.67 -22.84 -0.84
N SER A 172 -9.59 -21.88 -0.75
CA SER A 172 -10.47 -21.47 -1.87
C SER A 172 -10.40 -20.00 -2.27
N LEU A 173 -9.63 -19.16 -1.57
CA LEU A 173 -9.58 -17.72 -1.80
C LEU A 173 -8.64 -17.38 -2.96
N ARG A 174 -9.21 -16.97 -4.10
CA ARG A 174 -8.44 -16.61 -5.29
C ARG A 174 -8.40 -15.09 -5.50
N ALA A 175 -9.50 -14.39 -5.19
CA ALA A 175 -9.62 -12.96 -5.39
C ALA A 175 -10.14 -12.22 -4.16
N LEU A 176 -9.56 -11.04 -3.89
CA LEU A 176 -10.02 -10.11 -2.86
C LEU A 176 -10.58 -8.86 -3.52
N PHE A 177 -11.83 -8.54 -3.20
CA PHE A 177 -12.42 -7.25 -3.51
C PHE A 177 -12.29 -6.30 -2.32
N ILE A 178 -11.47 -5.26 -2.49
CA ILE A 178 -11.22 -4.23 -1.48
C ILE A 178 -12.37 -3.22 -1.52
N LYS A 179 -13.25 -3.33 -0.53
CA LYS A 179 -14.35 -2.40 -0.28
C LYS A 179 -13.85 -1.24 0.58
N ARG A 180 -14.24 -0.03 0.17
CA ARG A 180 -14.04 1.21 0.93
C ARG A 180 -15.38 1.66 1.48
N ILE A 181 -15.47 1.86 2.79
CA ILE A 181 -16.73 2.28 3.44
C ILE A 181 -16.72 3.76 3.83
N SER A 182 -15.56 4.42 3.77
CA SER A 182 -15.43 5.82 4.16
C SER A 182 -14.58 6.66 3.18
N GLY A 183 -14.77 7.98 3.21
CA GLY A 183 -13.98 8.94 2.44
C GLY A 183 -14.44 9.10 0.98
N SER A 184 -13.47 9.20 0.06
CA SER A 184 -13.69 9.36 -1.38
C SER A 184 -13.30 8.11 -2.16
N ARG A 185 -13.72 7.99 -3.43
CA ARG A 185 -13.47 6.82 -4.29
C ARG A 185 -14.27 5.59 -3.81
N VAL A 186 -15.47 5.83 -3.30
CA VAL A 186 -16.44 4.77 -2.96
C VAL A 186 -17.30 4.42 -4.17
N ILE A 187 -17.83 3.20 -4.18
CA ILE A 187 -18.79 2.76 -5.19
C ILE A 187 -20.18 3.17 -4.73
N VAL A 188 -20.93 3.88 -5.58
CA VAL A 188 -22.27 4.36 -5.26
C VAL A 188 -23.28 3.21 -5.28
N ASN A 189 -23.21 2.34 -6.30
CA ASN A 189 -24.03 1.12 -6.40
C ASN A 189 -23.37 -0.08 -5.70
N GLN A 190 -22.87 0.11 -4.47
CA GLN A 190 -22.12 -0.91 -3.73
C GLN A 190 -22.94 -2.17 -3.46
N VAL A 191 -24.25 -2.05 -3.21
CA VAL A 191 -25.14 -3.20 -2.96
C VAL A 191 -25.17 -4.12 -4.17
N GLU A 192 -25.38 -3.58 -5.38
CA GLU A 192 -25.38 -4.35 -6.63
C GLU A 192 -24.03 -5.03 -6.90
N VAL A 193 -22.93 -4.35 -6.57
CA VAL A 193 -21.58 -4.93 -6.67
C VAL A 193 -21.40 -6.08 -5.68
N ASP A 194 -21.79 -5.89 -4.43
CA ASP A 194 -21.70 -6.92 -3.40
C ASP A 194 -22.54 -8.15 -3.78
N ASP A 195 -23.76 -7.96 -4.26
CA ASP A 195 -24.65 -9.03 -4.72
C ASP A 195 -24.06 -9.80 -5.90
N ALA A 196 -23.51 -9.09 -6.90
CA ALA A 196 -22.87 -9.72 -8.05
C ALA A 196 -21.61 -10.51 -7.66
N LEU A 197 -20.83 -10.04 -6.68
CA LEU A 197 -19.63 -10.73 -6.22
C LEU A 197 -19.94 -11.92 -5.32
N ARG A 198 -21.03 -11.90 -4.55
CA ARG A 198 -21.48 -13.06 -3.73
C ARG A 198 -21.81 -14.28 -4.58
N LEU A 199 -22.16 -14.08 -5.85
CA LEU A 199 -22.37 -15.16 -6.81
C LEU A 199 -21.05 -15.78 -7.31
N LEU A 200 -19.90 -15.21 -6.96
CA LEU A 200 -18.58 -15.71 -7.30
C LEU A 200 -17.90 -16.29 -6.05
N PRO A 201 -17.99 -17.61 -5.78
CA PRO A 201 -17.43 -18.22 -4.56
C PRO A 201 -15.91 -18.08 -4.38
N MET A 202 -15.20 -17.70 -5.44
CA MET A 202 -13.75 -17.45 -5.44
C MET A 202 -13.36 -16.02 -5.02
N VAL A 203 -14.34 -15.12 -4.88
CA VAL A 203 -14.14 -13.72 -4.51
C VAL A 203 -14.57 -13.50 -3.06
N GLN A 204 -13.68 -12.92 -2.26
CA GLN A 204 -14.01 -12.44 -0.93
C GLN A 204 -14.04 -10.91 -0.90
N ILE A 205 -15.12 -10.35 -0.36
CA ILE A 205 -15.24 -8.92 -0.11
C ILE A 205 -14.57 -8.61 1.23
N VAL A 206 -13.64 -7.67 1.23
CA VAL A 206 -12.86 -7.30 2.43
C VAL A 206 -12.83 -5.79 2.61
N ILE A 207 -12.79 -5.35 3.87
CA ILE A 207 -12.68 -3.93 4.22
C ILE A 207 -11.29 -3.74 4.82
N MET A 208 -10.30 -3.46 3.97
CA MET A 208 -8.89 -3.36 4.42
C MET A 208 -8.69 -2.25 5.48
N GLU A 209 -9.49 -1.18 5.45
CA GLU A 209 -9.37 -0.07 6.40
C GLU A 209 -9.78 -0.41 7.85
N THR A 210 -10.35 -1.60 8.09
CA THR A 210 -10.61 -2.12 9.45
C THR A 210 -9.51 -3.05 9.96
N LEU A 211 -8.48 -3.32 9.16
CA LEU A 211 -7.38 -4.23 9.47
C LEU A 211 -6.11 -3.44 9.81
N THR A 212 -5.28 -3.98 10.69
CA THR A 212 -3.88 -3.51 10.88
C THR A 212 -3.08 -3.71 9.59
N LEU A 213 -1.96 -3.00 9.42
CA LEU A 213 -1.14 -3.19 8.22
C LEU A 213 -0.62 -4.63 8.11
N CYS A 214 -0.23 -5.26 9.22
CA CYS A 214 0.21 -6.66 9.18
C CYS A 214 -0.88 -7.58 8.66
N GLU A 215 -2.13 -7.44 9.13
CA GLU A 215 -3.25 -8.22 8.64
C GLU A 215 -3.51 -7.96 7.15
N GLN A 216 -3.43 -6.69 6.70
CA GLN A 216 -3.55 -6.35 5.28
C GLN A 216 -2.47 -7.02 4.43
N ILE A 217 -1.21 -7.02 4.89
CA ILE A 217 -0.07 -7.70 4.23
C ILE A 217 -0.33 -9.20 4.11
N LEU A 218 -0.71 -9.85 5.22
CA LEU A 218 -0.95 -11.29 5.23
C LEU A 218 -2.13 -11.68 4.36
N LEU A 219 -3.23 -10.95 4.45
CA LEU A 219 -4.43 -11.17 3.65
C LEU A 219 -4.13 -11.01 2.16
N ALA A 220 -3.47 -9.91 1.76
CA ALA A 220 -3.06 -9.70 0.37
C ALA A 220 -2.13 -10.82 -0.13
N SER A 221 -1.22 -11.31 0.73
CA SER A 221 -0.29 -12.40 0.37
C SER A 221 -0.94 -13.77 0.21
N SER A 222 -2.17 -13.94 0.71
CA SER A 222 -2.95 -15.17 0.55
C SER A 222 -3.81 -15.18 -0.71
N ALA A 223 -3.92 -14.06 -1.41
CA ALA A 223 -4.72 -13.92 -2.62
C ALA A 223 -3.86 -14.04 -3.87
N GLN A 224 -4.50 -14.34 -5.01
CA GLN A 224 -3.86 -14.29 -6.32
C GLN A 224 -4.34 -13.08 -7.14
N THR A 225 -5.56 -12.61 -6.86
CA THR A 225 -6.15 -11.44 -7.50
C THR A 225 -6.55 -10.38 -6.47
N LEU A 226 -6.18 -9.12 -6.71
CA LEU A 226 -6.71 -7.97 -5.97
C LEU A 226 -7.63 -7.14 -6.85
N ILE A 227 -8.78 -6.72 -6.33
CA ILE A 227 -9.76 -5.91 -7.04
C ILE A 227 -10.01 -4.66 -6.20
N GLY A 228 -9.96 -3.48 -6.79
CA GLY A 228 -10.15 -2.26 -6.03
C GLY A 228 -10.42 -1.03 -6.88
N VAL A 229 -10.89 0.03 -6.22
CA VAL A 229 -11.13 1.33 -6.85
C VAL A 229 -9.94 2.24 -6.66
N HIS A 230 -9.40 2.73 -7.76
CA HIS A 230 -8.46 3.84 -7.83
C HIS A 230 -7.25 3.77 -6.85
N GLY A 231 -6.31 2.86 -7.12
CA GLY A 231 -5.05 2.63 -6.42
C GLY A 231 -5.17 1.70 -5.21
N GLN A 232 -6.38 1.26 -4.85
CA GLN A 232 -6.60 0.39 -3.69
C GLN A 232 -5.93 -0.97 -3.87
N ALA A 233 -6.18 -1.66 -4.97
CA ALA A 233 -5.52 -2.93 -5.27
C ALA A 233 -4.00 -2.72 -5.49
N LEU A 234 -3.64 -1.66 -6.21
CA LEU A 234 -2.25 -1.30 -6.48
C LEU A 234 -1.40 -1.19 -5.21
N SER A 235 -1.91 -0.56 -4.17
CA SER A 235 -1.18 -0.34 -2.91
C SER A 235 -0.76 -1.63 -2.19
N HIS A 236 -1.36 -2.77 -2.52
CA HIS A 236 -1.12 -4.07 -1.91
C HIS A 236 -0.55 -5.12 -2.88
N MET A 237 -0.49 -4.84 -4.19
CA MET A 237 -0.09 -5.83 -5.22
C MET A 237 1.28 -6.45 -4.95
N VAL A 238 2.19 -5.69 -4.34
CA VAL A 238 3.55 -6.16 -4.04
C VAL A 238 3.56 -7.36 -3.09
N PHE A 239 2.50 -7.55 -2.32
CA PHE A 239 2.37 -8.68 -1.40
C PHE A 239 1.74 -9.91 -2.03
N LEU A 240 1.14 -9.81 -3.23
CA LEU A 240 0.69 -10.97 -3.99
C LEU A 240 1.84 -12.00 -4.13
N PRO A 241 1.54 -13.30 -4.19
CA PRO A 241 2.55 -14.34 -4.41
C PRO A 241 3.44 -14.02 -5.62
N PRO A 242 4.77 -14.22 -5.53
CA PRO A 242 5.65 -13.97 -6.66
C PRO A 242 5.41 -15.06 -7.69
N SER A 243 4.49 -14.80 -8.62
CA SER A 243 4.24 -15.67 -9.77
C SER A 243 3.83 -14.81 -10.95
N PRO A 244 4.68 -14.72 -11.99
CA PRO A 244 4.43 -13.89 -13.17
C PRO A 244 3.31 -14.44 -14.08
N THR A 245 2.75 -15.60 -13.77
CA THR A 245 1.65 -16.22 -14.53
C THR A 245 0.39 -16.48 -13.70
N HIS A 246 0.43 -16.22 -12.38
CA HIS A 246 -0.67 -16.58 -11.47
C HIS A 246 -1.13 -15.43 -10.58
N THR A 247 -0.84 -14.19 -10.95
CA THR A 247 -1.34 -13.03 -10.20
C THR A 247 -1.97 -11.98 -11.10
N ALA A 248 -3.03 -11.37 -10.61
CA ALA A 248 -3.71 -10.29 -11.31
C ALA A 248 -4.12 -9.18 -10.35
N PHE A 249 -4.35 -7.99 -10.88
CA PHE A 249 -5.21 -7.03 -10.22
C PHE A 249 -6.18 -6.38 -11.19
N VAL A 250 -7.38 -6.10 -10.70
CA VAL A 250 -8.47 -5.46 -11.42
C VAL A 250 -8.68 -4.08 -10.83
N GLU A 251 -8.45 -3.07 -11.65
CA GLU A 251 -8.49 -1.67 -11.24
C GLU A 251 -9.77 -1.01 -11.78
N ILE A 252 -10.61 -0.52 -10.87
CA ILE A 252 -11.83 0.23 -11.22
C ILE A 252 -11.46 1.71 -11.34
N LEU A 253 -11.45 2.22 -12.57
CA LEU A 253 -11.05 3.59 -12.90
C LEU A 253 -12.24 4.41 -13.43
N PRO A 254 -12.32 5.71 -13.14
CA PRO A 254 -13.33 6.58 -13.72
C PRO A 254 -13.20 6.64 -15.25
N LYS A 255 -14.31 6.55 -15.97
CA LYS A 255 -14.38 6.78 -17.42
C LYS A 255 -14.34 8.29 -17.67
N ILE A 256 -13.25 8.76 -18.24
CA ILE A 256 -13.09 10.16 -18.66
C ILE A 256 -13.42 10.22 -20.15
N SER A 257 -14.45 11.01 -20.51
CA SER A 257 -14.85 11.19 -21.91
C SER A 257 -13.92 12.18 -22.61
N THR A 258 -13.34 11.77 -23.74
CA THR A 258 -12.53 12.61 -24.64
C THR A 258 -13.37 13.58 -25.46
N THR A 259 -14.70 13.47 -25.46
CA THR A 259 -15.59 14.34 -26.23
C THR A 259 -15.79 15.72 -25.57
N VAL A 260 -15.38 15.88 -24.31
CA VAL A 260 -15.47 17.12 -23.52
C VAL A 260 -14.10 17.82 -23.42
N ILE A 261 -13.26 17.69 -24.45
CA ILE A 261 -12.00 18.45 -24.55
C ILE A 261 -12.34 19.88 -24.96
N ARG A 262 -12.73 20.71 -23.98
CA ARG A 262 -12.88 22.16 -24.18
C ARG A 262 -12.18 23.01 -23.10
N ASN A 263 -11.81 22.41 -21.96
CA ASN A 263 -11.23 23.14 -20.84
C ASN A 263 -9.88 22.55 -20.38
N LYS A 264 -8.94 23.42 -19.99
CA LYS A 264 -7.58 23.10 -19.50
C LYS A 264 -7.54 22.06 -18.37
N GLN A 265 -8.59 21.97 -17.55
CA GLN A 265 -8.73 20.96 -16.49
C GLN A 265 -8.86 19.53 -17.03
N HIS A 266 -9.54 19.32 -18.18
CA HIS A 266 -9.68 17.99 -18.79
C HIS A 266 -8.36 17.48 -19.38
N TYR A 267 -7.52 18.36 -19.95
CA TYR A 267 -6.19 17.98 -20.44
C TYR A 267 -5.26 17.51 -19.34
N MET A 268 -5.23 18.21 -18.20
CA MET A 268 -4.40 17.78 -17.05
C MET A 268 -4.83 16.41 -16.52
N LEU A 269 -6.14 16.15 -16.52
CA LEU A 269 -6.71 14.89 -16.09
C LEU A 269 -6.31 13.70 -17.00
N LEU A 270 -6.28 13.92 -18.31
CA LEU A 270 -5.82 12.92 -19.28
C LEU A 270 -4.32 12.65 -19.13
N ALA A 271 -3.49 13.69 -19.03
CA ALA A 271 -2.04 13.53 -18.83
C ALA A 271 -1.71 12.81 -17.52
N GLU A 272 -2.46 13.05 -16.44
CA GLU A 272 -2.32 12.28 -15.20
C GLU A 272 -2.72 10.81 -15.39
N LEU A 273 -3.84 10.52 -16.06
CA LEU A 273 -4.22 9.13 -16.38
C LEU A 273 -3.13 8.40 -17.16
N GLU A 274 -2.55 9.04 -18.18
CA GLU A 274 -1.45 8.46 -18.97
C GLU A 274 -0.22 8.18 -18.11
N GLN A 275 0.16 9.11 -17.22
CA GLN A 275 1.25 8.91 -16.27
C GLN A 275 0.99 7.72 -15.34
N TRP A 276 -0.23 7.59 -14.82
CA TRP A 276 -0.60 6.46 -13.96
C TRP A 276 -0.66 5.15 -14.74
N GLN A 277 -1.16 5.14 -15.98
CA GLN A 277 -1.11 3.97 -16.86
C GLN A 277 0.32 3.50 -17.11
N ALA A 278 1.26 4.42 -17.36
CA ALA A 278 2.68 4.08 -17.48
C ALA A 278 3.23 3.45 -16.20
N ILE A 279 2.89 4.00 -15.03
CA ILE A 279 3.22 3.41 -13.73
C ILE A 279 2.66 1.99 -13.59
N TYR A 280 1.37 1.78 -13.88
CA TYR A 280 0.75 0.45 -13.81
C TYR A 280 1.47 -0.54 -14.73
N LEU A 281 1.84 -0.11 -15.95
CA LEU A 281 2.58 -0.93 -16.91
C LEU A 281 3.96 -1.32 -16.38
N ASP A 282 4.74 -0.37 -15.85
CA ASP A 282 6.04 -0.65 -15.25
C ASP A 282 5.95 -1.67 -14.10
N TRP A 283 4.93 -1.52 -13.25
CA TRP A 283 4.65 -2.47 -12.16
C TRP A 283 4.31 -3.86 -12.67
N THR A 284 3.37 -3.96 -13.60
CA THR A 284 2.92 -5.24 -14.18
C THR A 284 4.04 -5.94 -14.93
N PHE A 285 4.85 -5.19 -15.68
CA PHE A 285 6.00 -5.72 -16.39
C PHE A 285 7.06 -6.24 -15.41
N THR A 286 7.36 -5.47 -14.36
CA THR A 286 8.40 -5.85 -13.40
C THR A 286 8.00 -7.06 -12.57
N THR A 287 6.79 -7.05 -12.02
CA THR A 287 6.26 -8.11 -11.14
C THR A 287 5.72 -9.32 -11.89
N GLY A 288 5.38 -9.17 -13.17
CA GLY A 288 4.67 -10.17 -13.96
C GLY A 288 3.17 -10.26 -13.61
N THR A 289 2.63 -9.36 -12.81
CA THR A 289 1.20 -9.38 -12.47
C THR A 289 0.36 -8.84 -13.63
N LYS A 290 -0.75 -9.52 -13.97
CA LYS A 290 -1.69 -9.05 -15.00
C LYS A 290 -2.55 -7.89 -14.49
N HIS A 291 -2.65 -6.82 -15.26
CA HIS A 291 -3.53 -5.68 -14.94
C HIS A 291 -4.74 -5.66 -15.86
N LEU A 292 -5.93 -5.62 -15.26
CA LEU A 292 -7.21 -5.48 -15.96
C LEU A 292 -7.93 -4.22 -15.48
N ILE A 293 -8.60 -3.51 -16.39
CA ILE A 293 -9.26 -2.23 -16.09
C ILE A 293 -10.77 -2.34 -16.29
N VAL A 294 -11.52 -1.86 -15.29
CA VAL A 294 -12.96 -1.64 -15.37
C VAL A 294 -13.22 -0.14 -15.34
N HIS A 295 -13.70 0.40 -16.47
CA HIS A 295 -14.12 1.79 -16.54
C HIS A 295 -15.49 1.97 -15.90
N ALA A 296 -15.55 2.73 -14.81
CA ALA A 296 -16.75 3.07 -14.07
C ALA A 296 -17.26 4.47 -14.41
N GLN A 297 -18.56 4.71 -14.29
CA GLN A 297 -19.12 6.05 -14.51
C GLN A 297 -18.84 6.93 -13.29
N VAL A 298 -18.46 8.19 -13.53
CA VAL A 298 -18.32 9.18 -12.46
C VAL A 298 -19.71 9.67 -12.07
N ASN A 299 -20.02 9.69 -10.78
CA ASN A 299 -21.26 10.31 -10.33
C ASN A 299 -21.15 11.83 -10.47
N ARG A 300 -21.93 12.44 -11.38
CA ARG A 300 -21.84 13.86 -11.71
C ARG A 300 -22.41 14.78 -10.63
N SER A 301 -23.28 14.27 -9.76
CA SER A 301 -23.80 15.01 -8.60
C SER A 301 -22.87 14.96 -7.39
N ASP A 302 -21.75 14.23 -7.49
CA ASP A 302 -20.76 14.16 -6.42
C ASP A 302 -19.98 15.49 -6.33
N THR A 303 -20.39 16.35 -5.39
CA THR A 303 -19.70 17.61 -5.07
C THR A 303 -18.27 17.40 -4.55
N ASN A 304 -17.91 16.17 -4.15
CA ASN A 304 -16.55 15.80 -3.76
C ASN A 304 -15.70 15.35 -4.95
N CYS A 305 -16.28 15.21 -6.14
CA CYS A 305 -15.56 14.95 -7.37
C CYS A 305 -14.81 16.21 -7.81
N LYS A 306 -13.66 16.45 -7.18
CA LYS A 306 -12.80 17.61 -7.45
C LYS A 306 -11.77 17.24 -8.52
N PRO A 307 -11.90 17.71 -9.78
CA PRO A 307 -10.79 17.68 -10.72
C PRO A 307 -9.66 18.56 -10.18
N PHE A 308 -8.43 18.08 -10.29
CA PHE A 308 -7.25 18.76 -9.78
C PHE A 308 -7.12 20.18 -10.37
N VAL A 309 -6.99 21.19 -9.50
CA VAL A 309 -6.48 22.51 -9.89
C VAL A 309 -5.09 22.63 -9.27
N ARG A 310 -4.04 22.57 -10.09
CA ARG A 310 -2.64 22.77 -9.65
C ARG A 310 -2.52 24.08 -8.86
N ARG A 311 -2.47 23.99 -7.54
CA ARG A 311 -1.72 24.94 -6.69
C ARG A 311 -0.97 24.14 -5.61
N LYS A 312 0.28 23.84 -5.91
CA LYS A 312 1.38 23.50 -4.98
C LYS A 312 1.17 22.30 -4.03
N ALA A 313 1.32 21.08 -4.54
CA ALA A 313 1.96 19.91 -3.91
C ALA A 313 1.42 18.62 -4.57
N GLY A 314 2.30 17.70 -4.95
CA GLY A 314 1.95 16.46 -5.64
C GLY A 314 0.96 15.59 -4.86
N GLY A 315 -0.05 15.09 -5.58
CA GLY A 315 -1.06 14.13 -5.12
C GLY A 315 -2.08 13.90 -6.26
N GLY A 316 -2.24 12.65 -6.71
CA GLY A 316 -2.90 12.29 -7.98
C GLY A 316 -4.44 12.24 -7.99
N LEU A 317 -4.98 12.20 -9.22
CA LEU A 317 -6.33 11.87 -9.75
C LEU A 317 -7.57 11.86 -8.83
N LEU A 318 -8.66 12.37 -9.45
CA LEU A 318 -10.07 12.41 -9.06
C LEU A 318 -10.44 11.57 -7.83
N ARG A 319 -10.80 12.27 -6.77
CA ARG A 319 -11.42 11.70 -5.56
C ARG A 319 -12.93 11.53 -5.77
N CYS A 320 -13.33 10.90 -6.87
CA CYS A 320 -14.74 10.79 -7.22
C CYS A 320 -15.30 9.44 -6.84
N ASN A 321 -16.54 9.45 -6.39
CA ASN A 321 -17.32 8.24 -6.26
C ASN A 321 -17.75 7.76 -7.64
N VAL A 322 -17.84 6.43 -7.78
CA VAL A 322 -18.04 5.80 -9.08
C VAL A 322 -19.24 4.86 -9.06
N THR A 323 -19.91 4.72 -10.21
CA THR A 323 -20.94 3.71 -10.45
C THR A 323 -20.34 2.64 -11.35
N VAL A 324 -20.31 1.41 -10.86
CA VAL A 324 -19.65 0.29 -11.53
C VAL A 324 -20.63 -0.40 -12.49
N PRO A 325 -20.26 -0.58 -13.78
CA PRO A 325 -21.09 -1.33 -14.72
C PRO A 325 -20.99 -2.83 -14.43
N ILE A 326 -21.96 -3.37 -13.70
CA ILE A 326 -21.95 -4.74 -13.14
C ILE A 326 -21.56 -5.82 -14.16
N GLY A 327 -22.23 -5.87 -15.32
CA GLY A 327 -21.95 -6.91 -16.32
C GLY A 327 -20.52 -6.87 -16.86
N LYS A 328 -19.94 -5.68 -17.06
CA LYS A 328 -18.53 -5.54 -17.48
C LYS A 328 -17.57 -5.88 -16.34
N PHE A 329 -17.91 -5.48 -15.12
CA PHE A 329 -17.13 -5.75 -13.92
C PHE A 329 -16.99 -7.25 -13.66
N VAL A 330 -18.10 -7.99 -13.61
CA VAL A 330 -18.10 -9.45 -13.39
C VAL A 330 -17.28 -10.18 -14.44
N ARG A 331 -17.39 -9.80 -15.72
CA ARG A 331 -16.55 -10.40 -16.79
C ARG A 331 -15.06 -10.20 -16.57
N GLN A 332 -14.65 -9.00 -16.12
CA GLN A 332 -13.24 -8.71 -15.85
C GLN A 332 -12.73 -9.47 -14.62
N VAL A 333 -13.55 -9.57 -13.57
CA VAL A 333 -13.22 -10.37 -12.39
C VAL A 333 -13.04 -11.84 -12.77
N ARG A 334 -13.97 -12.42 -13.54
CA ARG A 334 -13.84 -13.78 -14.06
C ARG A 334 -12.58 -13.95 -14.91
N SER A 335 -12.28 -13.02 -15.81
CA SER A 335 -11.07 -13.07 -16.64
C SER A 335 -9.78 -13.03 -15.82
N ALA A 336 -9.75 -12.23 -14.75
CA ALA A 336 -8.63 -12.18 -13.82
C ALA A 336 -8.43 -13.53 -13.10
N VAL A 337 -9.52 -14.12 -12.60
CA VAL A 337 -9.49 -15.42 -11.92
C VAL A 337 -9.12 -16.55 -12.88
N HIS A 338 -9.67 -16.55 -14.11
CA HIS A 338 -9.32 -17.51 -15.15
C HIS A 338 -7.83 -17.47 -15.49
N HIS A 339 -7.27 -16.27 -15.68
CA HIS A 339 -5.84 -16.11 -15.95
C HIS A 339 -4.98 -16.76 -14.88
N VAL A 340 -5.38 -16.61 -13.62
CA VAL A 340 -4.70 -17.21 -12.47
C VAL A 340 -4.87 -18.75 -12.42
N CYS A 341 -5.88 -19.29 -13.08
CA CYS A 341 -6.22 -20.72 -13.07
C CYS A 341 -5.75 -21.51 -14.29
N GLU A 342 -5.47 -20.88 -15.42
CA GLU A 342 -5.19 -21.57 -16.68
C GLU A 342 -3.75 -22.06 -16.82
N ASP A 343 -2.80 -21.59 -16.00
CA ASP A 343 -1.36 -21.90 -16.12
C ASP A 343 -0.79 -22.77 -14.98
N GLY A 344 -1.63 -23.27 -14.06
CA GLY A 344 -1.21 -24.13 -12.95
C GLY A 344 -2.18 -25.29 -12.74
N GLU A 345 -1.64 -26.50 -12.51
CA GLU A 345 -2.37 -27.74 -12.24
C GLU A 345 -3.40 -27.60 -11.10
N LEU A 346 -4.59 -27.07 -11.40
CA LEU A 346 -5.73 -27.00 -10.49
C LEU A 346 -7.00 -27.29 -11.30
N SER A 347 -7.17 -28.56 -11.65
CA SER A 347 -8.36 -29.12 -12.33
C SER A 347 -9.69 -28.69 -11.68
N GLY A 348 -9.70 -28.40 -10.38
CA GLY A 348 -10.87 -27.89 -9.65
C GLY A 348 -11.28 -26.44 -9.98
N CYS A 349 -10.39 -25.56 -10.44
CA CYS A 349 -10.76 -24.16 -10.76
C CYS A 349 -11.60 -24.08 -12.03
N VAL A 350 -11.13 -24.76 -13.08
CA VAL A 350 -11.79 -24.78 -14.39
C VAL A 350 -13.13 -25.52 -14.27
N GLN A 351 -13.24 -26.54 -13.43
CA GLN A 351 -14.51 -27.22 -13.15
C GLN A 351 -15.53 -26.31 -12.45
N ALA A 352 -15.14 -25.53 -11.43
CA ALA A 352 -16.03 -24.58 -10.77
C ALA A 352 -16.54 -23.50 -11.73
N LEU A 353 -15.64 -22.96 -12.57
CA LEU A 353 -16.01 -21.94 -13.57
C LEU A 353 -16.88 -22.51 -14.71
N ARG A 354 -16.66 -23.77 -15.12
CA ARG A 354 -17.49 -24.45 -16.12
C ARG A 354 -18.88 -24.79 -15.61
N GLN A 355 -19.04 -25.13 -14.32
CA GLN A 355 -20.35 -25.35 -13.71
C GLN A 355 -21.17 -24.07 -13.60
N GLU A 356 -20.53 -22.90 -13.51
CA GLU A 356 -21.18 -21.58 -13.51
C GLU A 356 -21.60 -21.09 -14.91
N GLY A 357 -20.93 -21.53 -15.99
CA GLY A 357 -21.31 -21.17 -17.36
C GLY A 357 -22.53 -21.92 -17.90
N ALA A 358 -23.02 -22.91 -17.15
CA ALA A 358 -24.19 -23.72 -17.49
C ALA A 358 -25.46 -23.33 -16.70
N ARG A 359 -25.41 -22.25 -15.91
CA ARG A 359 -26.54 -21.61 -15.24
C ARG A 359 -26.65 -20.16 -15.70
#